data_AF-A0A832ETG9-F1
#
_entry.id   AF-A0A832ETG9-F1
#
_cell.length_a   1.000
_cell.length_b   1.000
_cell.length_c   1.000
_cell.angle_alpha   90.00
_cell.angle_beta   90.00
_cell.angle_gamma   90.00
#
_symmetry.space_group_name_H-M   'P 1'
#
loop_
_entity.id
_entity.type
_entity.pdbx_description
1 polymer ?
#
loop_
_entity_poly.entity_id
_entity_poly.type
_entity_poly.pdbx_seq_one_letter_code
_entity_poly.pdbx_strand_id
1 'polypeptide(L)'
;MGIAVENFQRLLPREKTEKTAPLIKPPRKILDIERELLALVISNPEHIDVVREKLIAEDFQGGGLAKIFSLIMTIYKIHGTISQSILIDMVEDKELAAEISSMVSLEIPSGDIGTLIRDYIKKLLAFKRERLIDRLKGELALAEEAGDNATAKSIMKEIAALIQRRQD
;
A
#
# COMPACT_ATOMS: atom_id res chain seq x y z
N MET A 1 -30.75 -42.80 18.81
CA MET A 1 -29.48 -42.07 18.90
C MET A 1 -29.49 -40.98 17.84
N GLY A 2 -29.92 -39.77 18.22
CA GLY A 2 -29.95 -38.60 17.33
C GLY A 2 -28.90 -37.60 17.83
N ILE A 3 -27.99 -37.22 16.96
CA ILE A 3 -26.88 -36.32 17.27
C ILE A 3 -27.43 -34.89 17.37
N ALA A 4 -27.28 -34.29 18.55
CA ALA A 4 -27.52 -32.88 18.78
C ALA A 4 -26.44 -32.07 18.02
N VAL A 5 -26.85 -31.32 17.00
CA VAL A 5 -26.00 -30.33 16.34
C VAL A 5 -26.18 -29.02 17.11
N GLU A 6 -25.49 -28.92 18.24
CA GLU A 6 -25.42 -27.69 19.03
C GLU A 6 -24.55 -26.64 18.33
N ASN A 7 -25.22 -25.66 17.72
CA ASN A 7 -24.89 -24.23 17.72
C ASN A 7 -23.42 -23.81 17.96
N PHE A 8 -22.53 -24.19 17.04
CA PHE A 8 -21.13 -23.74 16.98
C PHE A 8 -20.96 -22.25 16.55
N GLN A 9 -22.04 -21.56 16.20
CA GLN A 9 -22.02 -20.17 15.72
C GLN A 9 -21.90 -19.09 16.83
N ARG A 10 -21.79 -19.47 18.11
CA ARG A 10 -21.69 -18.51 19.23
C ARG A 10 -20.27 -18.16 19.68
N LEU A 11 -19.23 -18.69 19.01
CA LEU A 11 -17.83 -18.48 19.39
C LEU A 11 -17.05 -17.49 18.53
N LEU A 12 -17.69 -16.82 17.55
CA LEU A 12 -17.03 -15.71 16.87
C LEU A 12 -17.17 -14.44 17.72
N PRO A 13 -16.06 -13.85 18.21
CA PRO A 13 -16.12 -12.56 18.86
C PRO A 13 -16.73 -11.57 17.87
N ARG A 14 -17.80 -10.89 18.30
CA ARG A 14 -18.38 -9.76 17.58
C ARG A 14 -17.25 -8.77 17.34
N GLU A 15 -16.91 -8.54 16.07
CA GLU A 15 -16.02 -7.47 15.66
C GLU A 15 -16.51 -6.19 16.32
N LYS A 16 -15.71 -5.69 17.27
CA LYS A 16 -15.86 -4.32 17.74
C LYS A 16 -15.63 -3.48 16.50
N THR A 17 -16.65 -2.74 16.09
CA THR A 17 -16.53 -1.68 15.10
C THR A 17 -15.50 -0.68 15.61
N GLU A 18 -14.25 -0.88 15.19
CA GLU A 18 -13.20 0.10 15.33
C GLU A 18 -13.71 1.40 14.70
N LYS A 19 -13.65 2.48 15.47
CA LYS A 19 -13.94 3.84 15.01
C LYS A 19 -13.06 4.06 13.78
N THR A 20 -13.67 3.98 12.61
CA THR A 20 -12.99 4.13 11.33
C THR A 20 -12.39 5.52 11.28
N ALA A 21 -11.07 5.57 11.29
CA ALA A 21 -10.32 6.77 10.95
C ALA A 21 -10.87 7.34 9.63
N PRO A 22 -10.90 8.68 9.46
CA PRO A 22 -11.44 9.28 8.25
C PRO A 22 -10.77 8.70 7.01
N LEU A 23 -11.58 8.14 6.09
CA LEU A 23 -11.13 7.68 4.78
C LEU A 23 -10.70 8.89 3.95
N ILE A 24 -9.46 9.33 4.14
CA ILE A 24 -8.80 10.29 3.27
C ILE A 24 -8.65 9.61 1.92
N LYS A 25 -9.53 9.94 0.96
CA LYS A 25 -9.41 9.48 -0.41
C LYS A 25 -8.06 9.96 -0.97
N PRO A 26 -7.25 9.07 -1.56
CA PRO A 26 -5.96 9.48 -2.09
C PRO A 26 -6.16 10.52 -3.20
N PRO A 27 -5.29 11.55 -3.29
CA PRO A 27 -5.31 12.49 -4.40
C PRO A 27 -5.03 11.71 -5.69
N ARG A 28 -5.77 11.97 -6.78
CA ARG A 28 -5.64 11.22 -8.05
C ARG A 28 -4.19 11.02 -8.49
N LYS A 29 -3.35 12.05 -8.29
CA LYS A 29 -1.91 12.04 -8.60
C LYS A 29 -1.11 10.89 -7.95
N ILE A 30 -1.47 10.41 -6.76
CA ILE A 30 -0.72 9.31 -6.12
C ILE A 30 -1.06 7.96 -6.75
N LEU A 31 -2.33 7.74 -7.10
CA LEU A 31 -2.75 6.52 -7.78
C LEU A 31 -2.11 6.41 -9.16
N ASP A 32 -1.95 7.53 -9.85
CA ASP A 32 -1.23 7.60 -11.12
C ASP A 32 0.24 7.19 -10.93
N ILE A 33 0.92 7.70 -9.89
CA ILE A 33 2.30 7.32 -9.53
C ILE A 33 2.42 5.82 -9.20
N GLU A 34 1.49 5.28 -8.41
CA GLU A 34 1.47 3.85 -8.07
C GLU A 34 1.34 2.99 -9.31
N ARG A 35 0.41 3.37 -10.21
CA ARG A 35 0.15 2.67 -11.45
C ARG A 35 1.33 2.73 -12.41
N GLU A 36 1.94 3.90 -12.56
CA GLU A 36 3.16 4.08 -13.38
C GLU A 36 4.34 3.27 -12.82
N LEU A 37 4.53 3.24 -11.50
CA LEU A 37 5.56 2.42 -10.87
C LEU A 37 5.34 0.93 -11.15
N LEU A 38 4.12 0.42 -10.99
CA LEU A 38 3.83 -0.99 -11.27
C LEU A 38 4.02 -1.33 -12.75
N ALA A 39 3.60 -0.44 -13.67
CA ALA A 39 3.84 -0.61 -15.10
C ALA A 39 5.34 -0.69 -15.44
N LEU A 40 6.16 0.17 -14.84
CA LEU A 40 7.61 0.14 -14.97
C LEU A 40 8.20 -1.18 -14.49
N VAL A 41 7.76 -1.67 -13.33
CA VAL A 41 8.24 -2.91 -12.74
C VAL A 41 7.87 -4.12 -13.57
N ILE A 42 6.63 -4.19 -14.07
CA ILE A 42 6.16 -5.27 -14.95
C ILE A 42 6.97 -5.31 -16.25
N SER A 43 7.27 -4.14 -16.80
CA SER A 43 7.99 -4.00 -18.07
C SER A 43 9.51 -4.18 -17.93
N ASN A 44 10.06 -3.99 -16.73
CA ASN A 44 11.50 -4.07 -16.44
C ASN A 44 11.75 -4.89 -15.16
N PRO A 45 11.59 -6.24 -15.21
CA PRO A 45 11.69 -7.12 -14.05
C PRO A 45 13.01 -7.04 -13.27
N GLU A 46 14.11 -6.65 -13.92
CA GLU A 46 15.43 -6.46 -13.31
C GLU A 46 15.45 -5.43 -12.18
N HIS A 47 14.43 -4.57 -12.09
CA HIS A 47 14.31 -3.55 -11.05
C HIS A 47 13.41 -3.95 -9.88
N ILE A 48 12.80 -5.15 -9.89
CA ILE A 48 11.92 -5.63 -8.81
C ILE A 48 12.64 -5.60 -7.45
N ASP A 49 13.92 -5.96 -7.42
CA ASP A 49 14.71 -5.99 -6.19
C ASP A 49 14.82 -4.60 -5.54
N VAL A 50 14.97 -3.54 -6.35
CA VAL A 50 15.02 -2.16 -5.85
C VAL A 50 13.69 -1.76 -5.22
N VAL A 51 12.57 -2.21 -5.79
CA VAL A 51 11.23 -1.88 -5.30
C VAL A 51 10.90 -2.69 -4.05
N ARG A 52 11.14 -4.00 -4.04
CA ARG A 52 10.83 -4.88 -2.89
C ARG A 52 11.61 -4.52 -1.63
N GLU A 53 12.80 -3.95 -1.77
CA GLU A 53 13.61 -3.50 -0.64
C GLU A 53 13.06 -2.24 0.05
N LYS A 54 12.20 -1.49 -0.64
CA LYS A 54 11.74 -0.17 -0.20
C LYS A 54 10.25 -0.09 0.06
N LEU A 55 9.46 -0.91 -0.61
CA LEU A 55 8.00 -0.86 -0.56
C LEU A 55 7.41 -2.20 -0.14
N ILE A 56 6.31 -2.11 0.60
CA ILE A 56 5.39 -3.20 0.93
C ILE A 56 4.01 -2.92 0.33
N ALA A 57 3.15 -3.94 0.26
CA ALA A 57 1.82 -3.78 -0.34
C ALA A 57 0.97 -2.72 0.37
N GLU A 58 1.14 -2.57 1.68
CA GLU A 58 0.45 -1.59 2.54
C GLU A 58 0.86 -0.14 2.24
N ASP A 59 1.94 0.08 1.47
CA ASP A 59 2.35 1.42 1.05
C ASP A 59 1.45 1.98 -0.07
N PHE A 60 0.78 1.08 -0.81
CA PHE A 60 -0.12 1.43 -1.90
C PHE A 60 -1.50 1.87 -1.38
N GLN A 61 -2.04 2.91 -1.99
CA GLN A 61 -3.35 3.48 -1.69
C GLN A 61 -4.47 2.82 -2.49
N GLY A 62 -4.18 2.45 -3.73
CA GLY A 62 -5.11 1.72 -4.56
C GLY A 62 -5.21 0.28 -4.08
N GLY A 63 -6.36 -0.13 -3.54
CA GLY A 63 -6.56 -1.51 -3.09
C GLY A 63 -6.31 -2.55 -4.19
N GLY A 64 -6.63 -2.21 -5.45
CA GLY A 64 -6.28 -3.03 -6.61
C GLY A 64 -4.76 -3.05 -6.89
N LEU A 65 -4.10 -1.89 -6.80
CA LEU A 65 -2.66 -1.75 -7.02
C LEU A 65 -1.84 -2.49 -5.95
N ALA A 66 -2.27 -2.44 -4.68
CA ALA A 66 -1.68 -3.20 -3.58
C ALA A 66 -1.77 -4.72 -3.80
N LYS A 67 -2.90 -5.21 -4.33
CA LYS A 67 -3.09 -6.62 -4.70
C LYS A 67 -2.18 -7.01 -5.87
N ILE A 68 -2.09 -6.16 -6.89
CA ILE A 68 -1.20 -6.38 -8.04
C ILE A 68 0.25 -6.44 -7.57
N PHE A 69 0.69 -5.51 -6.71
CA PHE A 69 2.03 -5.55 -6.13
C PHE A 69 2.31 -6.85 -5.36
N SER A 70 1.37 -7.26 -4.49
CA SER A 70 1.48 -8.53 -3.76
C SER A 70 1.60 -9.75 -4.69
N LEU A 71 0.85 -9.75 -5.79
CA LEU A 71 0.91 -10.80 -6.80
C LEU A 71 2.28 -10.81 -7.51
N ILE A 72 2.78 -9.65 -7.92
CA ILE A 72 4.11 -9.51 -8.52
C ILE A 72 5.18 -10.08 -7.58
N MET A 73 5.16 -9.71 -6.29
CA MET A 73 6.12 -10.21 -5.31
C MET A 73 6.02 -11.73 -5.13
N THR A 74 4.80 -12.28 -5.15
CA THR A 74 4.56 -13.72 -5.03
C THR A 74 5.14 -14.49 -6.21
N ILE A 75 4.83 -14.04 -7.44
CA ILE A 75 5.35 -14.64 -8.68
C ILE A 75 6.86 -14.56 -8.72
N TYR A 76 7.42 -13.39 -8.41
CA TYR A 76 8.86 -13.18 -8.41
C TYR A 76 9.57 -14.08 -7.39
N LYS A 77 8.98 -14.29 -6.21
CA LYS A 77 9.52 -15.23 -5.21
C LYS A 77 9.52 -16.69 -5.69
N ILE A 78 8.53 -17.09 -6.48
CA ILE A 78 8.38 -18.47 -6.98
C ILE A 78 9.30 -18.71 -8.19
N HIS A 79 9.32 -17.76 -9.14
CA HIS A 79 9.93 -17.95 -10.45
C HIS A 79 11.28 -17.23 -10.62
N GLY A 80 11.64 -16.33 -9.71
CA GLY A 80 12.83 -15.47 -9.82
C GLY A 80 12.75 -14.41 -10.91
N THR A 81 11.61 -14.32 -11.61
CA THR A 81 11.30 -13.33 -12.64
C THR A 81 9.79 -13.17 -12.75
N ILE A 82 9.34 -12.15 -13.47
CA ILE A 82 7.93 -11.95 -13.81
C ILE A 82 7.77 -11.84 -15.32
N SER A 83 6.66 -12.32 -15.82
CA SER A 83 6.20 -12.01 -17.17
C SER A 83 4.73 -11.62 -17.13
N GLN A 84 4.31 -10.76 -18.04
CA GLN A 84 2.92 -10.33 -18.14
C GLN A 84 1.96 -11.52 -18.30
N SER A 85 2.33 -12.52 -19.12
CA SER A 85 1.51 -13.71 -19.33
C SER A 85 1.26 -14.47 -18.03
N ILE A 86 2.32 -14.70 -17.23
CA ILE A 86 2.18 -15.38 -15.93
C ILE A 86 1.33 -14.54 -14.97
N LEU A 87 1.51 -13.21 -14.96
CA LEU A 87 0.71 -12.31 -14.15
C LEU A 87 -0.78 -12.41 -14.49
N ILE A 88 -1.14 -12.37 -15.77
CA ILE A 88 -2.54 -12.45 -16.23
C ILE A 88 -3.13 -13.83 -15.93
N ASP A 89 -2.36 -14.91 -16.18
CA ASP A 89 -2.83 -16.29 -15.98
C ASP A 89 -3.11 -16.62 -14.50
N MET A 90 -2.39 -15.96 -13.58
CA MET A 90 -2.56 -16.16 -12.13
C MET A 90 -3.66 -15.29 -11.51
N VAL A 91 -4.31 -14.42 -12.28
CA VAL A 91 -5.35 -13.51 -11.77
C VAL A 91 -6.73 -14.09 -12.08
N GLU A 92 -7.44 -14.51 -11.03
CA GLU A 92 -8.85 -14.93 -11.15
C GLU A 92 -9.80 -13.72 -11.30
N ASP A 93 -9.40 -12.58 -10.75
CA ASP A 93 -10.18 -11.35 -10.75
C ASP A 93 -10.07 -10.61 -12.08
N LYS A 94 -11.16 -10.63 -12.86
CA LYS A 94 -11.21 -9.99 -14.18
C LYS A 94 -10.90 -8.49 -14.15
N GLU A 95 -11.22 -7.78 -13.06
CA GLU A 95 -10.92 -6.36 -12.93
C GLU A 95 -9.42 -6.13 -12.75
N LEU A 96 -8.77 -6.94 -11.91
CA LEU A 96 -7.30 -6.89 -11.76
C LEU A 96 -6.57 -7.27 -13.05
N ALA A 97 -7.06 -8.27 -13.78
CA ALA A 97 -6.47 -8.68 -15.05
C ALA A 97 -6.57 -7.57 -16.11
N ALA A 98 -7.71 -6.87 -16.16
CA ALA A 98 -7.90 -5.71 -17.03
C ALA A 98 -6.98 -4.55 -16.63
N GLU A 99 -6.83 -4.30 -15.32
CA GLU A 99 -5.94 -3.26 -14.81
C GLU A 99 -4.46 -3.56 -15.16
N ILE A 100 -3.98 -4.79 -14.95
CA ILE A 100 -2.64 -5.24 -15.35
C ILE A 100 -2.43 -5.04 -16.86
N SER A 101 -3.41 -5.46 -17.67
CA SER A 101 -3.35 -5.31 -19.13
C SER A 101 -3.23 -3.84 -19.54
N SER A 102 -3.95 -2.96 -18.83
CA SER A 102 -3.91 -1.52 -19.07
C SER A 102 -2.57 -0.89 -18.68
N MET A 103 -1.92 -1.39 -17.62
CA MET A 103 -0.60 -0.90 -17.17
C MET A 103 0.48 -1.19 -18.20
N VAL A 104 0.46 -2.36 -18.81
CA VAL A 104 1.47 -2.73 -19.84
C VAL A 104 1.33 -1.88 -21.11
N SER A 105 0.14 -1.34 -21.34
CA SER A 105 -0.11 -0.44 -22.47
C SER A 105 0.26 1.03 -22.19
N LEU A 106 0.75 1.36 -20.99
CA LEU A 106 1.14 2.72 -20.65
C LEU A 106 2.42 3.12 -21.39
N GLU A 107 2.40 4.30 -22.01
CA GLU A 107 3.60 4.90 -22.58
C GLU A 107 4.56 5.27 -21.44
N ILE A 108 5.66 4.55 -21.35
CA ILE A 108 6.70 4.81 -20.36
C ILE A 108 7.52 6.03 -20.82
N PRO A 109 7.73 7.03 -19.95
CA PRO A 109 8.59 8.16 -20.27
C PRO A 109 10.00 7.71 -20.69
N SER A 110 10.53 8.30 -21.77
CA SER A 110 11.91 8.06 -22.19
C SER A 110 12.89 8.54 -21.11
N GLY A 111 13.84 7.70 -20.72
CA GLY A 111 14.86 8.06 -19.73
C GLY A 111 15.52 6.85 -19.09
N ASP A 112 16.32 7.11 -18.04
CA ASP A 112 16.87 6.06 -17.20
C ASP A 112 15.77 5.48 -16.30
N ILE A 113 15.30 4.27 -16.64
CA ILE A 113 14.23 3.55 -15.92
C ILE A 113 14.57 3.42 -14.44
N GLY A 114 15.84 3.13 -14.10
CA GLY A 114 16.26 3.00 -12.72
C GLY A 114 16.07 4.29 -11.92
N THR A 115 16.30 5.46 -12.53
CA THR A 115 16.07 6.77 -11.92
C THR A 115 14.58 7.04 -11.76
N LEU A 116 13.76 6.76 -12.78
CA LEU A 116 12.30 6.92 -12.69
C LEU A 116 11.70 6.08 -11.56
N ILE A 117 12.10 4.82 -11.43
CA ILE A 117 11.65 3.93 -10.34
C ILE A 117 12.02 4.52 -8.98
N ARG A 118 13.27 4.96 -8.79
CA ARG A 118 13.71 5.59 -7.53
C ARG A 118 12.92 6.85 -7.21
N ASP A 119 12.61 7.67 -8.22
CA ASP A 119 11.82 8.89 -8.04
C ASP A 119 10.38 8.58 -7.64
N TYR A 120 9.74 7.57 -8.24
CA TYR A 120 8.41 7.13 -7.84
C TYR A 120 8.38 6.53 -6.44
N ILE A 121 9.35 5.68 -6.07
CA ILE A 121 9.50 5.18 -4.70
C ILE A 121 9.61 6.34 -3.71
N LYS A 122 10.46 7.34 -4.02
CA LYS A 122 10.63 8.52 -3.16
C LYS A 122 9.32 9.28 -2.97
N LYS A 123 8.53 9.46 -4.04
CA LYS A 123 7.21 10.11 -3.99
C LYS A 123 6.21 9.31 -3.14
N LEU A 124 6.15 7.99 -3.30
CA LEU A 124 5.27 7.12 -2.50
C LEU A 124 5.63 7.16 -1.01
N LEU A 125 6.92 7.06 -0.68
CA LEU A 125 7.39 7.11 0.71
C LEU A 125 7.14 8.49 1.34
N ALA A 126 7.30 9.57 0.57
CA ALA A 126 6.96 10.92 1.04
C ALA A 126 5.46 11.03 1.34
N PHE A 127 4.61 10.50 0.46
CA PHE A 127 3.16 10.52 0.64
C PHE A 127 2.70 9.66 1.83
N LYS A 128 3.25 8.45 2.00
CA LYS A 128 3.01 7.59 3.17
C LYS A 128 3.29 8.34 4.47
N ARG A 129 4.42 9.06 4.50
CA ARG A 129 4.83 9.83 5.67
C ARG A 129 3.87 10.98 5.96
N GLU A 130 3.44 11.70 4.94
CA GLU A 130 2.45 12.78 5.07
C GLU A 130 1.13 12.26 5.65
N ARG A 131 0.62 11.14 5.14
CA ARG A 131 -0.58 10.49 5.70
C ARG A 131 -0.40 10.05 7.15
N LEU A 132 0.76 9.52 7.50
CA LEU A 132 1.05 9.13 8.87
C LEU A 132 1.04 10.36 9.80
N ILE A 133 1.64 11.47 9.37
CA ILE A 133 1.62 12.73 10.12
C ILE A 133 0.18 13.21 10.30
N ASP A 134 -0.65 13.19 9.26
CA ASP A 134 -2.03 13.66 9.34
C ASP A 134 -2.90 12.77 10.23
N ARG A 135 -2.69 11.45 10.20
CA ARG A 135 -3.32 10.52 11.14
C ARG A 135 -2.91 10.83 12.58
N LEU A 136 -1.61 11.00 12.84
CA LEU A 136 -1.09 11.32 14.17
C LEU A 136 -1.61 12.68 14.67
N LYS A 137 -1.79 13.68 13.80
CA LYS A 137 -2.44 14.95 14.18
C LYS A 137 -3.89 14.75 14.61
N GLY A 138 -4.63 13.88 13.93
CA GLY A 138 -5.98 13.51 14.34
C GLY A 138 -6.00 12.81 15.71
N GLU A 139 -5.08 11.85 15.93
CA GLU A 139 -4.92 11.18 17.21
C GLU A 139 -4.48 12.13 18.34
N LEU A 140 -3.62 13.11 18.01
CA LEU A 140 -3.20 14.17 18.94
C LEU A 140 -4.38 15.01 19.41
N ALA A 141 -5.22 15.48 18.47
CA ALA A 141 -6.41 16.26 18.81
C ALA A 141 -7.35 15.48 19.76
N LEU A 142 -7.55 14.19 19.50
CA LEU A 142 -8.37 13.32 20.36
C LEU A 142 -7.75 13.13 21.76
N ALA A 143 -6.42 13.00 21.85
CA ALA A 143 -5.72 12.88 23.14
C ALA A 143 -5.79 14.18 23.95
N GLU A 144 -5.67 15.34 23.29
CA GLU A 144 -5.80 16.66 23.91
C GLU A 144 -7.22 16.91 24.41
N GLU A 145 -8.25 16.59 23.61
CA GLU A 145 -9.66 16.66 24.02
C GLU A 145 -9.97 15.76 25.23
N ALA A 146 -9.31 14.60 25.31
CA ALA A 146 -9.44 13.68 26.43
C ALA A 146 -8.61 14.07 27.68
N GLY A 147 -7.76 15.11 27.58
CA GLY A 147 -6.83 15.49 28.65
C GLY A 147 -5.68 14.50 28.90
N ASP A 148 -5.46 13.55 27.96
CA ASP A 148 -4.38 12.57 28.04
C ASP A 148 -3.04 13.19 27.59
N ASN A 149 -2.47 13.97 28.50
CA ASN A 149 -1.20 14.67 28.28
C ASN A 149 -0.02 13.73 27.98
N ALA A 150 -0.05 12.50 28.49
CA ALA A 150 1.03 11.53 28.28
C ALA A 150 1.04 11.05 26.82
N THR A 151 -0.13 10.65 26.32
CA THR A 151 -0.31 10.23 24.92
C THR A 151 -0.05 11.38 23.95
N ALA A 152 -0.62 12.57 24.22
CA ALA A 152 -0.40 13.76 23.39
C ALA A 152 1.09 14.09 23.23
N LYS A 153 1.86 14.04 24.34
CA LYS A 153 3.31 14.27 24.31
C LYS A 153 4.07 13.22 23.52
N SER A 154 3.66 11.96 23.57
CA SER A 154 4.25 10.89 22.77
C SER A 154 4.02 11.12 21.27
N ILE A 155 2.77 11.42 20.90
CA ILE A 155 2.38 11.67 19.51
C ILE A 155 3.11 12.89 18.94
N MET A 156 3.23 13.98 19.70
CA MET A 156 3.99 15.17 19.28
C MET A 156 5.46 14.86 18.96
N LYS A 157 6.11 14.01 19.77
CA LYS A 157 7.50 13.59 19.52
C LYS A 157 7.62 12.78 18.23
N GLU A 158 6.65 11.91 17.97
CA GLU A 158 6.62 11.09 16.75
C GLU A 158 6.43 11.96 15.50
N ILE A 159 5.50 12.91 15.53
CA ILE A 159 5.30 13.89 14.45
C ILE A 159 6.59 14.68 14.20
N ALA A 160 7.25 15.18 15.25
CA ALA A 160 8.50 15.93 15.12
C ALA A 160 9.61 15.07 14.48
N ALA A 161 9.74 13.80 14.89
CA ALA A 161 10.72 12.87 14.31
C ALA A 161 10.44 12.60 12.82
N LEU A 162 9.18 12.46 12.42
CA LEU A 162 8.80 12.26 11.01
C LEU A 162 9.06 13.50 10.15
N ILE A 163 8.85 14.71 10.70
CA ILE A 163 9.15 15.98 10.02
C ILE A 163 10.67 16.14 9.85
N GLN A 164 11.46 15.81 10.86
CA GLN A 164 12.92 15.95 10.78
C GLN A 164 13.53 15.08 9.68
N ARG A 165 13.08 13.82 9.57
CA ARG A 165 13.49 12.89 8.49
C ARG A 165 13.12 13.36 7.07
N ARG A 166 12.32 14.43 6.91
CA ARG A 166 11.96 15.02 5.61
C ARG A 166 13.07 15.90 5.04
N GLN A 167 13.95 16.41 5.91
CA GLN A 167 15.02 17.33 5.55
C GLN A 167 16.33 16.61 5.18
N ASP A 168 16.43 15.33 5.54
CA ASP A 168 17.51 14.41 5.19
C ASP A 168 17.19 13.62 3.90
#